data_AF-A0A117UWG4-F1
#
_entry.id   AF-A0A117UWG4-F1
#
_cell.length_a   1.000
_cell.length_b   1.000
_cell.length_c   1.000
_cell.angle_alpha   90.00
_cell.angle_beta   90.00
_cell.angle_gamma   90.00
#
_symmetry.space_group_name_H-M   'P 1'
#
loop_
_entity.id
_entity.type
_entity.pdbx_description
1 polymer ?
#
loop_
_entity_poly.entity_id
_entity_poly.type
_entity_poly.pdbx_seq_one_letter_code
_entity_poly.pdbx_strand_id
1 'polypeptide(L)'
;MVATIPFSEQSYKDDFPETQDEFYELMAAASDVVAVTQTPAEALRREPSLRDNGYEAQGYYMLRHSNMIIALWDGIHLELRGGTSHVVRLKLNGHESPDNPFSVHDCGSVFHIPVQRSEPSNSHAPMAPRHLFPAAHPNGEKDLEELKIAIGRFNQSAHLTVQPDDIAQSLRYLSPSDEDGTAAHQHWLDRASGLDLTVINAFAATDTMASCLDKKRIRFTRVLYGAGMILALALWIGLDRIAQGWMVGLYLCALGLIVALYKRLKQRDLAIDRLDYRLLAEALRVQIYWRMLDGMKSEHEAPDDQPEAEFLHAMVLDGLLSQQALEMGWLREVLRLCGMDRNPTRLSRADRALHLHHWISDQSGYFARTERRYDRQHSILRGMTLAAAVCGILAAACVVWIDQHDLPESLRHYASIAAASLPAAALLLESYKDRMAIEEQAKNMARMKGVFHRSRDRLKGMSTSHMPPLGLIRALGQEALAESANWLILRRSKPTVLPT
;
A
#
# COMPACT_ATOMS: atom_id res chain seq x y z
N MET A 1 6.08 1.18 -23.51
CA MET A 1 5.25 2.39 -23.67
C MET A 1 3.84 1.93 -23.98
N VAL A 2 2.82 2.48 -23.34
CA VAL A 2 1.42 2.13 -23.61
C VAL A 2 0.85 3.20 -24.54
N ALA A 3 0.26 2.80 -25.66
CA ALA A 3 -0.46 3.69 -26.54
C ALA A 3 -1.93 3.73 -26.10
N THR A 4 -2.48 4.92 -25.96
CA THR A 4 -3.91 5.11 -25.66
C THR A 4 -4.56 5.72 -26.89
N ILE A 5 -5.64 5.13 -27.37
CA ILE A 5 -6.39 5.57 -28.56
C ILE A 5 -7.85 5.82 -28.19
N PRO A 6 -8.53 6.80 -28.82
CA PRO A 6 -9.88 7.20 -28.41
C PRO A 6 -10.94 6.11 -28.67
N PHE A 7 -10.74 5.29 -29.70
CA PHE A 7 -11.64 4.21 -30.12
C PHE A 7 -10.83 3.11 -30.84
N SER A 8 -11.50 2.10 -31.40
CA SER A 8 -10.84 0.97 -32.09
C SER A 8 -9.78 1.40 -33.10
N GLU A 9 -8.70 0.62 -33.21
CA GLU A 9 -7.57 0.87 -34.12
C GLU A 9 -8.05 1.10 -35.56
N GLN A 10 -9.00 0.30 -36.03
CA GLN A 10 -9.57 0.42 -37.37
C GLN A 10 -10.23 1.79 -37.61
N SER A 11 -10.94 2.31 -36.61
CA SER A 11 -11.63 3.60 -36.73
C SER A 11 -10.68 4.79 -36.55
N TYR A 12 -9.62 4.62 -35.76
CA TYR A 12 -8.62 5.66 -35.46
C TYR A 12 -7.65 5.89 -36.60
N LYS A 13 -7.31 4.82 -37.32
CA LYS A 13 -6.56 4.90 -38.57
C LYS A 13 -7.16 5.89 -39.58
N ASP A 14 -8.48 5.99 -39.66
CA ASP A 14 -9.17 6.84 -40.63
C ASP A 14 -8.86 8.34 -40.43
N ASP A 15 -8.37 8.75 -39.26
CA ASP A 15 -7.96 10.13 -38.97
C ASP A 15 -6.56 10.47 -39.51
N PHE A 16 -5.79 9.49 -39.99
CA PHE A 16 -4.43 9.65 -40.48
C PHE A 16 -4.28 9.14 -41.93
N PRO A 17 -5.04 9.66 -42.91
CA PRO A 17 -5.02 9.13 -44.28
C PRO A 17 -3.65 9.25 -44.97
N GLU A 18 -2.85 10.24 -44.58
CA GLU A 18 -1.55 10.54 -45.20
C GLU A 18 -0.35 9.84 -44.52
N THR A 19 -0.52 9.32 -43.30
CA THR A 19 0.57 8.77 -42.46
C THR A 19 0.24 7.40 -41.86
N GLN A 20 -0.50 6.57 -42.59
CA GLN A 20 -0.93 5.24 -42.12
C GLN A 20 0.24 4.29 -41.82
N ASP A 21 1.33 4.35 -42.59
CA ASP A 21 2.49 3.49 -42.37
C ASP A 21 3.18 3.83 -41.02
N GLU A 22 3.38 5.12 -40.75
CA GLU A 22 3.92 5.61 -39.47
C GLU A 22 3.01 5.22 -38.29
N PHE A 23 1.68 5.31 -38.48
CA PHE A 23 0.71 4.87 -37.47
C PHE A 23 0.93 3.39 -37.11
N TYR A 24 1.04 2.49 -38.10
CA TYR A 24 1.26 1.07 -37.85
C TYR A 24 2.61 0.78 -37.19
N GLU A 25 3.68 1.50 -37.59
CA GLU A 25 4.99 1.38 -36.96
C GLU A 25 4.94 1.74 -35.48
N LEU A 26 4.28 2.85 -35.13
CA LEU A 26 4.14 3.30 -33.74
C LEU A 26 3.27 2.34 -32.90
N MET A 27 2.19 1.83 -33.48
CA MET A 27 1.31 0.86 -32.83
C MET A 27 2.03 -0.47 -32.56
N ALA A 28 2.85 -0.94 -33.50
CA ALA A 28 3.66 -2.15 -33.33
C ALA A 28 4.81 -1.96 -32.32
N ALA A 29 5.34 -0.74 -32.18
CA ALA A 29 6.36 -0.42 -31.19
C ALA A 29 5.81 -0.27 -29.76
N ALA A 30 4.49 -0.09 -29.61
CA ALA A 30 3.85 0.01 -28.31
C ALA A 30 3.90 -1.35 -27.58
N SER A 31 4.16 -1.32 -26.28
CA SER A 31 4.13 -2.52 -25.43
C SER A 31 2.71 -2.99 -25.19
N ASP A 32 1.74 -2.07 -25.29
CA ASP A 32 0.32 -2.31 -25.13
C ASP A 32 -0.47 -1.17 -25.79
N VAL A 33 -1.71 -1.45 -26.19
CA VAL A 33 -2.61 -0.51 -26.88
C VAL A 33 -3.97 -0.56 -26.19
N VAL A 34 -4.43 0.58 -25.68
CA VAL A 34 -5.72 0.70 -25.01
C VAL A 34 -6.66 1.58 -25.81
N ALA A 35 -7.74 0.98 -26.31
CA ALA A 35 -8.88 1.72 -26.86
C ALA A 35 -9.82 2.14 -25.73
N VAL A 36 -9.92 3.46 -25.50
CA VAL A 36 -10.65 4.01 -24.35
C VAL A 36 -12.16 3.82 -24.50
N THR A 37 -12.68 3.94 -25.72
CA THR A 37 -14.08 3.65 -26.03
C THR A 37 -14.19 2.47 -26.97
N GLN A 38 -15.23 1.65 -26.79
CA GLN A 38 -15.56 0.55 -27.70
C GLN A 38 -16.67 0.94 -28.69
N THR A 39 -16.83 2.24 -28.97
CA THR A 39 -17.87 2.76 -29.86
C THR A 39 -17.71 2.15 -31.26
N PRO A 40 -18.74 1.46 -31.80
CA PRO A 40 -18.66 0.85 -33.11
C PRO A 40 -18.43 1.88 -34.22
N ALA A 41 -17.66 1.49 -35.25
CA ALA A 41 -17.33 2.37 -36.37
C ALA A 41 -18.56 2.98 -37.06
N GLU A 42 -19.67 2.24 -37.13
CA GLU A 42 -20.93 2.75 -37.69
C GLU A 42 -21.57 3.86 -36.86
N ALA A 43 -21.48 3.77 -35.53
CA ALA A 43 -22.00 4.81 -34.64
C ALA A 43 -21.17 6.10 -34.78
N LEU A 44 -19.84 5.97 -34.82
CA LEU A 44 -18.93 7.10 -35.07
C LEU A 44 -19.18 7.79 -36.43
N ARG A 45 -19.59 7.04 -37.45
CA ARG A 45 -19.95 7.61 -38.77
C ARG A 45 -21.30 8.32 -38.78
N ARG A 46 -22.27 7.84 -37.98
CA ARG A 46 -23.63 8.42 -37.91
C ARG A 46 -23.66 9.69 -37.07
N GLU A 47 -22.86 9.75 -36.02
CA GLU A 47 -22.86 10.85 -35.06
C GLU A 47 -21.43 11.35 -34.79
N PRO A 48 -20.99 12.43 -35.47
CA PRO A 48 -19.64 12.97 -35.32
C PRO A 48 -19.28 13.41 -33.89
N SER A 49 -20.25 13.85 -33.08
CA SER A 49 -20.03 14.22 -31.66
C SER A 49 -19.50 13.07 -30.81
N LEU A 50 -19.77 11.81 -31.20
CA LEU A 50 -19.20 10.65 -30.51
C LEU A 50 -17.69 10.53 -30.71
N ARG A 51 -17.12 11.05 -31.80
CA ARG A 51 -15.66 11.12 -31.96
C ARG A 51 -15.05 12.12 -30.99
N ASP A 52 -15.64 13.31 -30.87
CA ASP A 52 -15.19 14.35 -29.92
C ASP A 52 -15.24 13.82 -28.48
N ASN A 53 -16.31 13.10 -28.12
CA ASN A 53 -16.43 12.42 -26.83
C ASN A 53 -15.34 11.35 -26.64
N GLY A 54 -14.97 10.62 -27.70
CA GLY A 54 -13.88 9.64 -27.66
C GLY A 54 -12.51 10.29 -27.38
N TYR A 55 -12.20 11.42 -28.01
CA TYR A 55 -11.00 12.20 -27.74
C TYR A 55 -11.00 12.81 -26.34
N GLU A 56 -12.15 13.30 -25.88
CA GLU A 56 -12.31 13.76 -24.51
C GLU A 56 -12.10 12.65 -23.48
N ALA A 57 -12.70 11.47 -23.70
CA ALA A 57 -12.52 10.29 -22.87
C ALA A 57 -11.05 9.84 -22.83
N GLN A 58 -10.36 9.84 -23.98
CA GLN A 58 -8.92 9.57 -24.06
C GLN A 58 -8.12 10.58 -23.21
N GLY A 59 -8.46 11.86 -23.29
CA GLY A 59 -7.86 12.91 -22.46
C GLY A 59 -8.03 12.63 -20.97
N TYR A 60 -9.25 12.33 -20.52
CA TYR A 60 -9.52 11.92 -19.12
C TYR A 60 -8.74 10.67 -18.70
N TYR A 61 -8.69 9.67 -19.58
CA TYR A 61 -7.91 8.47 -19.35
C TYR A 61 -6.42 8.80 -19.12
N MET A 62 -5.81 9.60 -20.01
CA MET A 62 -4.41 10.03 -19.86
C MET A 62 -4.17 10.78 -18.54
N LEU A 63 -5.09 11.66 -18.13
CA LEU A 63 -4.98 12.43 -16.90
C LEU A 63 -4.96 11.55 -15.65
N ARG A 64 -5.86 10.57 -15.62
CA ARG A 64 -5.99 9.59 -14.54
C ARG A 64 -4.79 8.65 -14.47
N HIS A 65 -4.15 8.37 -15.60
CA HIS A 65 -3.08 7.38 -15.67
C HIS A 65 -1.68 7.98 -15.83
N SER A 66 -1.52 9.28 -15.57
CA SER A 66 -0.23 9.97 -15.64
C SER A 66 0.06 10.75 -14.36
N ASN A 67 1.25 10.54 -13.78
CA ASN A 67 1.74 11.37 -12.67
C ASN A 67 2.09 12.78 -13.14
N MET A 68 2.63 12.89 -14.36
CA MET A 68 3.07 14.11 -15.01
C MET A 68 2.75 14.01 -16.50
N ILE A 69 2.35 15.12 -17.12
CA ILE A 69 2.15 15.21 -18.57
C ILE A 69 3.27 16.03 -19.19
N ILE A 70 3.85 15.54 -20.28
CA ILE A 70 4.75 16.31 -21.13
C ILE A 70 3.93 16.84 -22.30
N ALA A 71 3.78 18.16 -22.39
CA ALA A 71 2.94 18.81 -23.39
C ALA A 71 3.79 19.61 -24.37
N LEU A 72 3.78 19.20 -25.64
CA LEU A 72 4.29 19.98 -26.75
C LEU A 72 3.14 20.84 -27.26
N TRP A 73 3.16 22.13 -26.90
CA TRP A 73 2.01 23.01 -27.11
C TRP A 73 2.40 24.47 -27.28
N ASP A 74 1.68 25.19 -28.13
CA ASP A 74 1.90 26.62 -28.44
C ASP A 74 1.54 27.59 -27.31
N GLY A 75 0.90 27.12 -26.24
CA GLY A 75 0.47 27.96 -25.12
C GLY A 75 -0.89 28.64 -25.34
N ILE A 76 -1.55 28.38 -26.47
CA ILE A 76 -2.85 28.97 -26.82
C ILE A 76 -3.97 28.03 -26.39
N HIS A 77 -4.84 28.51 -25.50
CA HIS A 77 -6.02 27.76 -25.07
C HIS A 77 -7.10 27.84 -26.12
N LEU A 78 -7.46 26.70 -26.69
CA LEU A 78 -8.60 26.54 -27.59
C LEU A 78 -9.78 25.95 -26.81
N GLU A 79 -11.01 26.29 -27.18
CA GLU A 79 -12.22 25.69 -26.59
C GLU A 79 -12.58 24.31 -27.17
N LEU A 80 -11.61 23.66 -27.83
CA LEU A 80 -11.78 22.32 -28.40
C LEU A 80 -11.67 21.26 -27.30
N ARG A 81 -12.72 20.45 -27.13
CA ARG A 81 -12.72 19.29 -26.23
C ARG A 81 -11.77 18.20 -26.75
N GLY A 82 -11.21 17.41 -25.84
CA GLY A 82 -10.20 16.39 -26.15
C GLY A 82 -8.82 16.88 -26.65
N GLY A 83 -8.68 18.15 -27.08
CA GLY A 83 -7.41 18.67 -27.59
C GLY A 83 -6.33 18.91 -26.53
N THR A 84 -5.09 19.11 -26.95
CA THR A 84 -3.93 19.31 -26.05
C THR A 84 -4.16 20.41 -25.01
N SER A 85 -4.68 21.57 -25.42
CA SER A 85 -4.92 22.68 -24.50
C SER A 85 -6.02 22.39 -23.47
N HIS A 86 -6.98 21.50 -23.81
CA HIS A 86 -8.00 21.02 -22.90
C HIS A 86 -7.39 20.08 -21.85
N VAL A 87 -6.61 19.09 -22.29
CA VAL A 87 -5.92 18.13 -21.39
C VAL A 87 -4.97 18.86 -20.44
N VAL A 88 -4.17 19.82 -20.93
CA VAL A 88 -3.28 20.63 -20.09
C VAL A 88 -4.08 21.40 -19.04
N ARG A 89 -5.19 22.04 -19.44
CA ARG A 89 -6.06 22.78 -18.51
C ARG A 89 -6.65 21.86 -17.44
N LEU A 90 -7.17 20.69 -17.84
CA LEU A 90 -7.70 19.70 -16.90
C LEU A 90 -6.63 19.18 -15.95
N LYS A 91 -5.38 18.95 -16.41
CA LYS A 91 -4.29 18.51 -15.53
C LYS A 91 -3.91 19.58 -14.50
N LEU A 92 -3.96 20.85 -14.86
CA LEU A 92 -3.59 21.94 -13.95
C LEU A 92 -4.72 22.34 -13.00
N ASN A 93 -5.97 22.30 -13.46
CA ASN A 93 -7.11 22.80 -12.69
C ASN A 93 -7.92 21.68 -12.03
N GLY A 94 -7.69 20.43 -12.42
CA GLY A 94 -8.56 19.30 -12.10
C GLY A 94 -9.84 19.32 -12.92
N HIS A 95 -10.73 18.38 -12.63
CA HIS A 95 -12.10 18.37 -13.13
C HIS A 95 -13.07 18.13 -11.97
N GLU A 96 -14.27 18.70 -12.06
CA GLU A 96 -15.34 18.46 -11.09
C GLU A 96 -15.97 17.10 -11.38
N SER A 97 -16.10 16.26 -10.35
CA SER A 97 -16.91 15.04 -10.45
C SER A 97 -18.37 15.38 -10.10
N PRO A 98 -19.35 15.00 -10.93
CA PRO A 98 -20.77 15.20 -10.62
C PRO A 98 -21.19 14.55 -9.29
N ASP A 99 -20.53 13.45 -8.91
CA ASP A 99 -20.88 12.63 -7.75
C ASP A 99 -20.23 13.12 -6.44
N ASN A 100 -19.18 13.94 -6.52
CA ASN A 100 -18.53 14.53 -5.36
C ASN A 100 -17.93 15.90 -5.70
N PRO A 101 -18.67 17.00 -5.48
CA PRO A 101 -18.20 18.34 -5.82
C PRO A 101 -17.06 18.84 -4.92
N PHE A 102 -16.72 18.10 -3.86
CA PHE A 102 -15.64 18.47 -2.93
C PHE A 102 -14.31 17.77 -3.24
N SER A 103 -14.26 16.84 -4.19
CA SER A 103 -13.02 16.22 -4.62
C SER A 103 -12.47 16.90 -5.86
N VAL A 104 -11.33 17.58 -5.71
CA VAL A 104 -10.52 18.02 -6.87
C VAL A 104 -9.83 16.78 -7.44
N HIS A 105 -10.42 16.18 -8.46
CA HIS A 105 -9.86 15.01 -9.11
C HIS A 105 -8.76 15.40 -10.11
N ASP A 106 -7.70 14.59 -10.13
CA ASP A 106 -6.72 14.46 -11.21
C ASP A 106 -5.89 15.70 -11.60
N CYS A 107 -5.78 16.68 -10.70
CA CYS A 107 -4.76 17.73 -10.87
C CYS A 107 -3.34 17.18 -10.65
N GLY A 108 -2.36 17.69 -11.40
CA GLY A 108 -0.96 17.27 -11.35
C GLY A 108 -0.06 18.17 -12.20
N SER A 109 1.21 17.81 -12.32
CA SER A 109 2.18 18.67 -13.00
C SER A 109 2.20 18.49 -14.52
N VAL A 110 2.54 19.57 -15.22
CA VAL A 110 2.72 19.59 -16.68
C VAL A 110 4.11 20.13 -17.01
N PHE A 111 4.93 19.34 -17.70
CA PHE A 111 6.15 19.83 -18.32
C PHE A 111 5.81 20.39 -19.70
N HIS A 112 5.75 21.72 -19.80
CA HIS A 112 5.39 22.44 -21.01
C HIS A 112 6.64 22.69 -21.86
N ILE A 113 6.65 22.10 -23.06
CA ILE A 113 7.62 22.38 -24.11
C ILE A 113 6.92 23.27 -25.15
N PRO A 114 7.23 24.57 -25.19
CA PRO A 114 6.60 25.49 -26.13
C PRO A 114 7.04 25.16 -27.56
N VAL A 115 6.07 24.94 -28.45
CA VAL A 115 6.30 24.67 -29.88
C VAL A 115 5.43 25.60 -30.72
N GLN A 116 5.92 26.02 -31.88
CA GLN A 116 5.14 26.81 -32.82
C GLN A 116 4.45 25.90 -33.83
N ARG A 117 3.20 26.20 -34.17
CA ARG A 117 2.52 25.54 -35.28
C ARG A 117 3.13 26.01 -36.60
N SER A 118 3.15 25.12 -37.59
CA SER A 118 3.63 25.41 -38.94
C SER A 118 2.79 26.49 -39.65
N GLU A 119 1.53 26.68 -39.24
CA GLU A 119 0.66 27.74 -39.75
C GLU A 119 0.78 29.02 -38.91
N PRO A 120 0.79 30.21 -39.53
CA PRO A 120 1.16 31.46 -38.89
C PRO A 120 -0.02 32.05 -38.13
N SER A 121 -0.35 31.51 -36.96
CA SER A 121 -1.19 32.24 -36.00
C SER A 121 -0.38 32.54 -34.75
N ASN A 122 0.20 33.74 -34.73
CA ASN A 122 0.93 34.37 -33.63
C ASN A 122 2.36 33.84 -33.39
N SER A 123 3.32 34.56 -33.96
CA SER A 123 4.74 34.50 -33.67
C SER A 123 5.02 34.98 -32.25
N HIS A 124 4.83 34.12 -31.26
CA HIS A 124 5.35 34.34 -29.91
C HIS A 124 6.86 34.06 -29.89
N ALA A 125 7.60 34.84 -29.09
CA ALA A 125 9.02 34.60 -28.87
C ALA A 125 9.25 33.17 -28.34
N PRO A 126 10.33 32.49 -28.75
CA PRO A 126 10.64 31.15 -28.25
C PRO A 126 10.73 31.19 -26.72
N MET A 127 9.81 30.49 -26.06
CA MET A 127 9.82 30.33 -24.62
C MET A 127 10.72 29.14 -24.25
N ALA A 128 11.34 29.19 -23.08
CA ALA A 128 12.05 28.02 -22.55
C ALA A 128 11.04 26.96 -22.05
N PRO A 129 11.38 25.66 -22.14
CA PRO A 129 10.62 24.62 -21.45
C PRO A 129 10.46 24.96 -19.96
N ARG A 130 9.27 24.74 -19.43
CA ARG A 130 8.95 25.08 -18.04
C ARG A 130 8.03 24.04 -17.42
N HIS A 131 8.13 23.90 -16.12
CA HIS A 131 7.28 23.01 -15.36
C HIS A 131 6.15 23.82 -14.73
N LEU A 132 4.91 23.41 -15.01
CA LEU A 132 3.68 24.04 -14.56
C LEU A 132 3.05 23.16 -13.49
N PHE A 133 2.51 23.81 -12.45
CA PHE A 133 1.90 23.15 -11.30
C PHE A 133 0.47 23.63 -11.09
N PRO A 134 -0.41 22.79 -10.51
CA PRO A 134 -1.75 23.19 -10.14
C PRO A 134 -1.75 24.35 -9.14
N ALA A 135 -2.64 25.32 -9.33
CA ALA A 135 -2.80 26.42 -8.37
C ALA A 135 -3.25 25.93 -6.98
N ALA A 136 -3.99 24.82 -6.92
CA ALA A 136 -4.40 24.16 -5.68
C ALA A 136 -3.23 23.55 -4.88
N HIS A 137 -2.06 23.37 -5.52
CA HIS A 137 -0.86 22.78 -4.93
C HIS A 137 0.27 23.81 -4.90
N PRO A 138 0.30 24.73 -3.91
CA PRO A 138 1.30 25.80 -3.85
C PRO A 138 2.74 25.27 -3.71
N ASN A 139 2.92 24.03 -3.23
CA ASN A 139 4.20 23.35 -3.12
C ASN A 139 4.40 22.25 -4.19
N GLY A 140 3.73 22.36 -5.35
CA GLY A 140 3.68 21.29 -6.36
C GLY A 140 5.05 20.74 -6.80
N GLU A 141 6.10 21.57 -6.80
CA GLU A 141 7.48 21.12 -7.10
C GLU A 141 7.99 20.14 -6.06
N LYS A 142 7.84 20.48 -4.79
CA LYS A 142 8.23 19.63 -3.68
C LYS A 142 7.40 18.34 -3.65
N ASP A 143 6.10 18.46 -3.88
CA ASP A 143 5.18 17.30 -3.91
C ASP A 143 5.59 16.31 -5.03
N LEU A 144 5.96 16.82 -6.21
CA LEU A 144 6.44 15.98 -7.30
C LEU A 144 7.79 15.32 -6.97
N GLU A 145 8.73 16.06 -6.39
CA GLU A 145 10.03 15.50 -6.00
C GLU A 145 9.87 14.43 -4.92
N GLU A 146 9.00 14.64 -3.93
CA GLU A 146 8.67 13.62 -2.93
C GLU A 146 8.05 12.37 -3.58
N LEU A 147 7.15 12.54 -4.56
CA LEU A 147 6.58 11.44 -5.33
C LEU A 147 7.66 10.65 -6.09
N LYS A 148 8.57 11.33 -6.79
CA LYS A 148 9.70 10.70 -7.51
C LYS A 148 10.61 9.92 -6.57
N ILE A 149 10.95 10.51 -5.41
CA ILE A 149 11.78 9.85 -4.40
C ILE A 149 11.08 8.61 -3.85
N ALA A 150 9.78 8.67 -3.58
CA ALA A 150 9.02 7.55 -3.07
C ALA A 150 8.94 6.39 -4.09
N ILE A 151 8.62 6.69 -5.35
CA ILE A 151 8.60 5.69 -6.44
C ILE A 151 10.01 5.11 -6.66
N GLY A 152 11.04 5.95 -6.66
CA GLY A 152 12.44 5.50 -6.79
C GLY A 152 12.86 4.56 -5.66
N ARG A 153 12.48 4.87 -4.41
CA ARG A 153 12.70 4.02 -3.24
C ARG A 153 11.97 2.69 -3.36
N PHE A 154 10.72 2.71 -3.83
CA PHE A 154 9.94 1.50 -4.08
C PHE A 154 10.64 0.59 -5.10
N ASN A 155 11.01 1.14 -6.26
CA ASN A 155 11.68 0.40 -7.34
C ASN A 155 13.01 -0.20 -6.86
N GLN A 156 13.81 0.58 -6.11
CA GLN A 156 15.06 0.09 -5.52
C GLN A 156 14.81 -1.02 -4.49
N SER A 157 13.80 -0.86 -3.63
CA SER A 157 13.44 -1.85 -2.61
C SER A 157 12.98 -3.17 -3.24
N ALA A 158 12.18 -3.08 -4.30
CA ALA A 158 11.70 -4.22 -5.07
C ALA A 158 12.89 -5.00 -5.65
N HIS A 159 13.81 -4.31 -6.33
CA HIS A 159 15.01 -4.93 -6.91
C HIS A 159 15.93 -5.57 -5.85
N LEU A 160 16.06 -4.98 -4.66
CA LEU A 160 16.99 -5.47 -3.63
C LEU A 160 16.41 -6.59 -2.75
N THR A 161 15.08 -6.67 -2.64
CA THR A 161 14.42 -7.50 -1.62
C THR A 161 13.64 -8.66 -2.22
N VAL A 162 13.07 -8.48 -3.41
CA VAL A 162 12.12 -9.45 -3.98
C VAL A 162 12.91 -10.50 -4.76
N GLN A 163 12.84 -11.75 -4.30
CA GLN A 163 13.32 -12.91 -5.03
C GLN A 163 12.16 -13.62 -5.75
N PRO A 164 12.43 -14.34 -6.86
CA PRO A 164 11.38 -15.09 -7.57
C PRO A 164 10.61 -16.08 -6.69
N ASP A 165 11.28 -16.74 -5.76
CA ASP A 165 10.65 -17.70 -4.84
C ASP A 165 9.68 -17.03 -3.86
N ASP A 166 10.00 -15.81 -3.40
CA ASP A 166 9.15 -15.05 -2.49
C ASP A 166 7.87 -14.55 -3.20
N ILE A 167 7.98 -14.20 -4.50
CA ILE A 167 6.84 -13.88 -5.35
C ILE A 167 5.90 -15.08 -5.43
N ALA A 168 6.44 -16.26 -5.76
CA ALA A 168 5.65 -17.49 -5.85
C ALA A 168 4.94 -17.82 -4.54
N GLN A 169 5.59 -17.61 -3.39
CA GLN A 169 4.96 -17.78 -2.09
C GLN A 169 3.81 -16.79 -1.86
N SER A 170 3.99 -15.52 -2.22
CA SER A 170 2.97 -14.47 -2.07
C SER A 170 1.76 -14.74 -2.95
N LEU A 171 1.97 -15.23 -4.18
CA LEU A 171 0.91 -15.56 -5.12
C LEU A 171 0.05 -16.75 -4.68
N ARG A 172 0.58 -17.68 -3.87
CA ARG A 172 -0.22 -18.79 -3.29
C ARG A 172 -1.36 -18.30 -2.40
N TYR A 173 -1.28 -17.09 -1.84
CA TYR A 173 -2.39 -16.53 -1.06
C TYR A 173 -3.60 -16.08 -1.91
N LEU A 174 -3.43 -15.95 -3.24
CA LEU A 174 -4.52 -15.56 -4.15
C LEU A 174 -5.31 -16.75 -4.71
N SER A 175 -4.76 -17.96 -4.64
CA SER A 175 -5.37 -19.15 -5.25
C SER A 175 -5.64 -20.23 -4.21
N PRO A 176 -6.81 -20.90 -4.24
CA PRO A 176 -6.97 -22.16 -3.53
C PRO A 176 -5.91 -23.14 -4.00
N SER A 177 -5.25 -23.80 -3.05
CA SER A 177 -4.27 -24.85 -3.32
C SER A 177 -4.98 -26.20 -3.19
N ASP A 178 -4.95 -27.04 -4.22
CA ASP A 178 -5.18 -28.48 -4.04
C ASP A 178 -3.93 -29.12 -3.41
N GLU A 179 -4.06 -30.36 -2.91
CA GLU A 179 -3.02 -31.08 -2.16
C GLU A 179 -1.65 -31.18 -2.88
N ASP A 180 -1.62 -30.99 -4.21
CA ASP A 180 -0.41 -30.85 -5.05
C ASP A 180 -0.19 -29.40 -5.55
N GLY A 181 -0.11 -28.46 -4.59
CA GLY A 181 -0.25 -27.00 -4.74
C GLY A 181 0.67 -26.22 -5.71
N THR A 182 1.42 -26.85 -6.60
CA THR A 182 2.17 -26.20 -7.69
C THR A 182 1.44 -26.24 -9.03
N ALA A 183 0.78 -27.35 -9.38
CA ALA A 183 0.14 -27.51 -10.70
C ALA A 183 -1.14 -26.66 -10.85
N ALA A 184 -1.99 -26.62 -9.82
CA ALA A 184 -3.20 -25.79 -9.81
C ALA A 184 -2.90 -24.28 -9.83
N HIS A 185 -1.75 -23.87 -9.26
CA HIS A 185 -1.32 -22.48 -9.22
C HIS A 185 -0.80 -21.98 -10.58
N GLN A 186 0.04 -22.78 -11.24
CA GLN A 186 0.49 -22.50 -12.61
C GLN A 186 -0.73 -22.41 -13.56
N HIS A 187 -1.68 -23.34 -13.41
CA HIS A 187 -2.93 -23.37 -14.17
C HIS A 187 -3.86 -22.18 -13.86
N TRP A 188 -3.78 -21.60 -12.66
CA TRP A 188 -4.44 -20.34 -12.35
C TRP A 188 -3.76 -19.17 -13.04
N LEU A 189 -2.43 -19.04 -12.97
CA LEU A 189 -1.68 -17.96 -13.64
C LEU A 189 -1.92 -17.98 -15.16
N ASP A 190 -1.94 -19.16 -15.77
CA ASP A 190 -2.18 -19.33 -17.20
C ASP A 190 -3.63 -18.93 -17.60
N ARG A 191 -4.63 -19.23 -16.76
CA ARG A 191 -6.05 -18.83 -16.97
C ARG A 191 -6.34 -17.39 -16.51
N ALA A 192 -5.55 -16.88 -15.58
CA ALA A 192 -5.54 -15.51 -15.11
C ALA A 192 -4.73 -14.60 -16.04
N SER A 193 -4.31 -15.08 -17.22
CA SER A 193 -3.76 -14.26 -18.32
C SER A 193 -4.67 -13.10 -18.76
N GLY A 194 -5.96 -13.10 -18.36
CA GLY A 194 -6.86 -11.96 -18.49
C GLY A 194 -6.83 -10.95 -17.33
N LEU A 195 -6.24 -11.27 -16.18
CA LEU A 195 -5.92 -10.29 -15.14
C LEU A 195 -4.58 -9.64 -15.48
N ASP A 196 -4.49 -8.31 -15.37
CA ASP A 196 -3.24 -7.57 -15.59
C ASP A 196 -2.11 -8.14 -14.70
N LEU A 197 -1.20 -8.90 -15.32
CA LEU A 197 -0.04 -9.50 -14.67
C LEU A 197 0.81 -8.45 -13.95
N THR A 198 0.75 -7.18 -14.39
CA THR A 198 1.39 -6.05 -13.71
C THR A 198 0.87 -5.89 -12.28
N VAL A 199 -0.46 -5.96 -12.08
CA VAL A 199 -1.10 -5.80 -10.77
C VAL A 199 -0.82 -6.99 -9.86
N ILE A 200 -0.85 -8.20 -10.43
CA ILE A 200 -0.53 -9.44 -9.71
C ILE A 200 0.95 -9.42 -9.24
N ASN A 201 1.88 -9.05 -10.12
CA ASN A 201 3.29 -8.94 -9.79
C ASN A 201 3.57 -7.81 -8.79
N ALA A 202 2.89 -6.66 -8.94
CA ALA A 202 2.98 -5.56 -8.00
C ALA A 202 2.48 -5.98 -6.60
N PHE A 203 1.38 -6.73 -6.52
CA PHE A 203 0.88 -7.31 -5.28
C PHE A 203 1.93 -8.23 -4.63
N ALA A 204 2.46 -9.19 -5.39
CA ALA A 204 3.42 -10.15 -4.85
C ALA A 204 4.72 -9.48 -4.38
N ALA A 205 5.22 -8.50 -5.14
CA ALA A 205 6.39 -7.71 -4.77
C ALA A 205 6.14 -6.90 -3.48
N THR A 206 5.00 -6.21 -3.38
CA THR A 206 4.65 -5.39 -2.22
C THR A 206 4.45 -6.21 -0.96
N ASP A 207 3.77 -7.36 -1.05
CA ASP A 207 3.55 -8.27 0.07
C ASP A 207 4.87 -8.86 0.59
N THR A 208 5.75 -9.27 -0.34
CA THR A 208 7.11 -9.76 -0.02
C THR A 208 7.93 -8.70 0.71
N MET A 209 7.94 -7.46 0.19
CA MET A 209 8.67 -6.36 0.81
C MET A 209 8.13 -6.03 2.20
N ALA A 210 6.81 -5.95 2.37
CA ALA A 210 6.18 -5.71 3.66
C ALA A 210 6.59 -6.78 4.68
N SER A 211 6.51 -8.06 4.29
CA SER A 211 6.88 -9.21 5.13
C SER A 211 8.36 -9.21 5.51
N CYS A 212 9.27 -8.87 4.58
CA CYS A 212 10.70 -8.79 4.84
C CYS A 212 11.04 -7.66 5.82
N LEU A 213 10.44 -6.48 5.64
CA LEU A 213 10.61 -5.34 6.54
C LEU A 213 10.03 -5.62 7.94
N ASP A 214 8.90 -6.31 8.04
CA ASP A 214 8.34 -6.77 9.33
C ASP A 214 9.31 -7.67 10.08
N LYS A 215 9.87 -8.69 9.41
CA LYS A 215 10.85 -9.61 10.01
C LYS A 215 12.12 -8.88 10.45
N LYS A 216 12.60 -7.91 9.66
CA LYS A 216 13.76 -7.07 10.01
C LYS A 216 13.44 -6.23 11.25
N ARG A 217 12.33 -5.49 11.26
CA ARG A 217 11.90 -4.66 12.40
C ARG A 217 11.83 -5.46 13.70
N ILE A 218 11.11 -6.58 13.70
CA ILE A 218 10.93 -7.41 14.90
C ILE A 218 12.29 -7.88 15.45
N ARG A 219 13.19 -8.36 14.58
CA ARG A 219 14.55 -8.78 14.98
C ARG A 219 15.33 -7.62 15.59
N PHE A 220 15.37 -6.46 14.93
CA PHE A 220 16.11 -5.30 15.44
C PHE A 220 15.55 -4.77 16.76
N THR A 221 14.22 -4.68 16.91
CA THR A 221 13.61 -4.27 18.18
C THR A 221 13.95 -5.26 19.29
N ARG A 222 13.94 -6.57 19.04
CA ARG A 222 14.38 -7.56 20.02
C ARG A 222 15.85 -7.40 20.42
N VAL A 223 16.74 -7.16 19.46
CA VAL A 223 18.17 -6.91 19.73
C VAL A 223 18.35 -5.64 20.56
N LEU A 224 17.64 -4.56 20.24
CA LEU A 224 17.74 -3.28 20.94
C LEU A 224 17.31 -3.40 22.41
N TYR A 225 16.13 -3.96 22.66
CA TYR A 225 15.61 -4.14 24.02
C TYR A 225 16.42 -5.20 24.79
N GLY A 226 16.89 -6.25 24.13
CA GLY A 226 17.81 -7.24 24.71
C GLY A 226 19.14 -6.63 25.12
N ALA A 227 19.73 -5.77 24.28
CA ALA A 227 20.95 -5.04 24.60
C ALA A 227 20.73 -4.05 25.76
N GLY A 228 19.59 -3.35 25.79
CA GLY A 228 19.21 -2.48 26.91
C GLY A 228 19.09 -3.24 28.23
N MET A 229 18.50 -4.44 28.21
CA MET A 229 18.42 -5.34 29.36
C MET A 229 19.81 -5.76 29.86
N ILE A 230 20.70 -6.18 28.95
CA ILE A 230 22.08 -6.56 29.30
C ILE A 230 22.82 -5.36 29.88
N LEU A 231 22.64 -4.16 29.31
CA LEU A 231 23.26 -2.94 29.80
C LEU A 231 22.79 -2.57 31.22
N ALA A 232 21.48 -2.70 31.50
CA ALA A 232 20.93 -2.46 32.82
C ALA A 232 21.49 -3.43 33.87
N LEU A 233 21.62 -4.72 33.52
CA LEU A 233 22.22 -5.73 34.38
C LEU A 233 23.72 -5.46 34.61
N ALA A 234 24.45 -5.09 33.56
CA ALA A 234 25.88 -4.81 33.61
C ALA A 234 26.20 -3.55 34.43
N LEU A 235 25.36 -2.50 34.34
CA LEU A 235 25.49 -1.30 35.16
C LEU A 235 25.39 -1.65 36.63
N TRP A 236 24.43 -2.50 37.01
CA TRP A 236 24.22 -2.88 38.39
C TRP A 236 25.37 -3.72 38.96
N ILE A 237 25.82 -4.74 38.23
CA ILE A 237 26.99 -5.56 38.61
C ILE A 237 28.26 -4.69 38.65
N GLY A 238 28.37 -3.73 37.73
CA GLY A 238 29.49 -2.83 37.61
C GLY A 238 29.56 -1.83 38.77
N LEU A 239 28.43 -1.30 39.25
CA LEU A 239 28.36 -0.25 40.28
C LEU A 239 29.12 -0.60 41.57
N ASP A 240 29.08 -1.86 42.02
CA ASP A 240 29.86 -2.34 43.17
C ASP A 240 31.38 -2.44 42.90
N ARG A 241 31.78 -2.47 41.62
CA ARG A 241 33.17 -2.61 41.14
C ARG A 241 33.70 -1.41 40.35
N ILE A 242 32.96 -0.29 40.33
CA ILE A 242 33.25 0.93 39.54
C ILE A 242 34.59 1.62 39.89
N ALA A 243 35.33 1.11 40.88
CA ALA A 243 36.71 1.54 41.15
C ALA A 243 37.68 1.37 39.95
N GLN A 244 37.30 0.66 38.88
CA GLN A 244 38.13 0.46 37.68
C GLN A 244 37.59 1.22 36.45
N GLY A 245 38.29 2.25 36.00
CA GLY A 245 37.85 3.16 34.93
C GLY A 245 37.56 2.53 33.55
N TRP A 246 38.09 1.33 33.26
CA TRP A 246 37.82 0.64 31.98
C TRP A 246 36.37 0.14 31.87
N MET A 247 35.69 -0.18 32.98
CA MET A 247 34.29 -0.63 32.98
C MET A 247 33.33 0.49 32.56
N VAL A 248 33.64 1.73 32.97
CA VAL A 248 32.90 2.93 32.53
C VAL A 248 33.07 3.14 31.03
N GLY A 249 34.29 2.95 30.50
CA GLY A 249 34.54 3.02 29.05
C GLY A 249 33.74 1.99 28.26
N LEU A 250 33.70 0.73 28.70
CA LEU A 250 32.92 -0.33 28.06
C LEU A 250 31.41 -0.05 28.11
N TYR A 251 30.92 0.48 29.23
CA TYR A 251 29.53 0.92 29.37
C TYR A 251 29.16 2.03 28.38
N LEU A 252 29.99 3.08 28.27
CA LEU A 252 29.78 4.18 27.33
C LEU A 252 29.83 3.69 25.87
N CYS A 253 30.72 2.75 25.55
CA CYS A 253 30.76 2.12 24.23
C CYS A 253 29.49 1.32 23.93
N ALA A 254 28.97 0.54 24.90
CA ALA A 254 27.73 -0.21 24.73
C ALA A 254 26.52 0.71 24.54
N LEU A 255 26.43 1.78 25.33
CA LEU A 255 25.41 2.82 25.18
C LEU A 255 25.54 3.52 23.82
N GLY A 256 26.75 3.88 23.41
CA GLY A 256 27.05 4.47 22.11
C GLY A 256 26.62 3.56 20.95
N LEU A 257 26.86 2.25 21.07
CA LEU A 257 26.42 1.26 20.09
C LEU A 257 24.89 1.17 20.02
N ILE A 258 24.20 1.15 21.17
CA ILE A 258 22.73 1.16 21.24
C ILE A 258 22.17 2.42 20.57
N VAL A 259 22.72 3.59 20.87
CA VAL A 259 22.33 4.87 20.25
C VAL A 259 22.63 4.88 18.76
N ALA A 260 23.78 4.34 18.32
CA ALA A 260 24.13 4.25 16.90
C ALA A 260 23.19 3.29 16.14
N LEU A 261 22.84 2.14 16.73
CA LEU A 261 21.85 1.21 16.19
C LEU A 261 20.48 1.88 16.09
N TYR A 262 20.06 2.60 17.13
CA TYR A 262 18.81 3.37 17.13
C TYR A 262 18.79 4.46 16.05
N LYS A 263 19.87 5.25 15.92
CA LYS A 263 19.97 6.29 14.89
C LYS A 263 19.95 5.70 13.48
N ARG A 264 20.64 4.59 13.23
CA ARG A 264 20.57 3.85 11.96
C ARG A 264 19.13 3.38 11.65
N LEU A 265 18.36 3.00 12.67
CA LEU A 265 16.95 2.63 12.54
C LEU A 265 16.02 3.81 12.32
N LYS A 266 16.35 5.01 12.83
CA LYS A 266 15.57 6.23 12.58
C LYS A 266 15.87 6.82 11.20
N GLN A 267 17.11 6.73 10.73
CA GLN A 267 17.52 7.20 9.41
C GLN A 267 16.97 6.33 8.27
N ARG A 268 16.73 5.05 8.53
CA ARG A 268 16.04 4.14 7.61
C ARG A 268 14.60 4.06 8.08
N ASP A 269 13.69 4.82 7.49
CA ASP A 269 12.28 4.90 7.90
C ASP A 269 11.47 3.62 7.57
N LEU A 270 12.05 2.47 7.93
CA LEU A 270 11.58 1.11 7.72
C LEU A 270 10.19 0.89 8.28
N ALA A 271 9.77 1.70 9.27
CA ALA A 271 8.46 1.63 9.87
C ALA A 271 7.38 2.21 8.94
N ILE A 272 7.66 3.35 8.31
CA ILE A 272 6.77 4.00 7.35
C ILE A 272 6.73 3.18 6.06
N ASP A 273 7.90 2.85 5.49
CA ASP A 273 8.00 2.09 4.23
C ASP A 273 7.22 0.75 4.32
N ARG A 274 7.29 0.08 5.47
CA ARG A 274 6.58 -1.19 5.68
C ARG A 274 5.06 -1.04 5.71
N LEU A 275 4.57 -0.01 6.40
CA LEU A 275 3.12 0.22 6.48
C LEU A 275 2.58 0.61 5.11
N ASP A 276 3.34 1.40 4.35
CA ASP A 276 3.04 1.78 2.97
C ASP A 276 2.94 0.55 2.07
N TYR A 277 3.92 -0.36 2.14
CA TYR A 277 3.90 -1.59 1.33
C TYR A 277 2.79 -2.55 1.75
N ARG A 278 2.46 -2.63 3.06
CA ARG A 278 1.34 -3.44 3.53
C ARG A 278 0.00 -2.89 3.01
N LEU A 279 -0.20 -1.57 3.07
CA LEU A 279 -1.41 -0.94 2.55
C LEU A 279 -1.51 -1.15 1.03
N LEU A 280 -0.42 -0.97 0.31
CA LEU A 280 -0.37 -1.19 -1.14
C LEU A 280 -0.69 -2.65 -1.50
N ALA A 281 -0.10 -3.62 -0.79
CA ALA A 281 -0.40 -5.04 -0.98
C ALA A 281 -1.88 -5.35 -0.71
N GLU A 282 -2.44 -4.86 0.40
CA GLU A 282 -3.86 -5.08 0.72
C GLU A 282 -4.77 -4.47 -0.35
N ALA A 283 -4.46 -3.26 -0.80
CA ALA A 283 -5.27 -2.57 -1.80
C ALA A 283 -5.20 -3.24 -3.17
N LEU A 284 -4.03 -3.67 -3.63
CA LEU A 284 -3.90 -4.46 -4.86
C LEU A 284 -4.64 -5.80 -4.74
N ARG A 285 -4.58 -6.45 -3.58
CA ARG A 285 -5.32 -7.69 -3.33
C ARG A 285 -6.83 -7.50 -3.44
N VAL A 286 -7.38 -6.46 -2.80
CA VAL A 286 -8.81 -6.13 -2.88
C VAL A 286 -9.20 -5.80 -4.33
N GLN A 287 -8.38 -5.02 -5.04
CA GLN A 287 -8.61 -4.73 -6.47
C GLN A 287 -8.65 -6.00 -7.32
N ILE A 288 -7.74 -6.96 -7.11
CA ILE A 288 -7.73 -8.25 -7.81
C ILE A 288 -9.06 -8.99 -7.60
N TYR A 289 -9.58 -9.06 -6.37
CA TYR A 289 -10.86 -9.72 -6.09
C TYR A 289 -12.07 -8.95 -6.61
N TRP A 290 -12.04 -7.61 -6.60
CA TRP A 290 -13.10 -6.79 -7.18
C TRP A 290 -13.17 -6.91 -8.71
N ARG A 291 -12.03 -7.03 -9.41
CA ARG A 291 -12.02 -7.32 -10.85
C ARG A 291 -12.68 -8.64 -11.21
N MET A 292 -12.60 -9.64 -10.33
CA MET A 292 -13.33 -10.90 -10.51
C MET A 292 -14.86 -10.73 -10.39
N LEU A 293 -15.37 -9.60 -9.87
CA LEU A 293 -16.79 -9.26 -9.89
C LEU A 293 -17.20 -8.55 -11.18
N ASP A 294 -16.33 -7.71 -11.75
CA ASP A 294 -16.69 -6.81 -12.86
C ASP A 294 -16.95 -7.58 -14.18
N GLY A 295 -16.34 -8.77 -14.35
CA GLY A 295 -16.67 -9.72 -15.43
C GLY A 295 -18.08 -10.32 -15.40
N MET A 296 -19.02 -9.77 -14.60
CA MET A 296 -20.43 -10.18 -14.54
C MET A 296 -21.33 -9.49 -15.56
N LYS A 297 -20.98 -8.30 -16.09
CA LYS A 297 -21.88 -7.53 -16.98
C LYS A 297 -21.81 -7.91 -18.47
N SER A 298 -20.81 -8.69 -18.90
CA SER A 298 -20.57 -8.97 -20.33
C SER A 298 -21.52 -9.98 -20.99
N GLU A 299 -22.43 -10.66 -20.26
CA GLU A 299 -23.20 -11.76 -20.85
C GLU A 299 -24.70 -11.49 -21.10
N HIS A 300 -25.34 -10.46 -20.51
CA HIS A 300 -26.81 -10.34 -20.62
C HIS A 300 -27.48 -8.95 -20.52
N GLU A 301 -26.78 -7.83 -20.32
CA GLU A 301 -27.44 -6.52 -20.17
C GLU A 301 -26.98 -5.49 -21.21
N ALA A 302 -27.97 -4.85 -21.85
CA ALA A 302 -27.78 -3.78 -22.83
C ALA A 302 -27.12 -2.53 -22.19
N PRO A 303 -26.36 -1.76 -22.98
CA PRO A 303 -25.69 -0.55 -22.51
C PRO A 303 -26.71 0.59 -22.40
N ASP A 304 -27.33 0.75 -21.24
CA ASP A 304 -28.11 1.96 -20.95
C ASP A 304 -27.93 2.38 -19.48
N ASP A 305 -27.36 3.58 -19.31
CA ASP A 305 -27.50 4.51 -18.19
C ASP A 305 -27.22 4.05 -16.74
N GLN A 306 -26.09 3.37 -16.47
CA GLN A 306 -25.49 3.40 -15.12
C GLN A 306 -23.97 3.47 -15.16
N PRO A 307 -23.32 4.28 -14.30
CA PRO A 307 -21.87 4.32 -14.22
C PRO A 307 -21.34 2.91 -13.92
N GLU A 308 -20.45 2.49 -14.80
CA GLU A 308 -19.94 1.14 -14.95
C GLU A 308 -19.32 0.65 -13.63
N ALA A 309 -19.40 -0.65 -13.34
CA ALA A 309 -18.91 -1.20 -12.07
C ALA A 309 -17.41 -0.90 -11.82
N GLU A 310 -16.65 -0.71 -12.89
CA GLU A 310 -15.28 -0.21 -12.95
C GLU A 310 -15.14 1.21 -12.35
N PHE A 311 -16.09 2.09 -12.66
CA PHE A 311 -16.17 3.44 -12.11
C PHE A 311 -16.42 3.40 -10.60
N LEU A 312 -17.23 2.46 -10.12
CA LEU A 312 -17.59 2.36 -8.71
C LEU A 312 -16.44 1.86 -7.82
N HIS A 313 -15.62 0.91 -8.28
CA HIS A 313 -14.50 0.37 -7.50
C HIS A 313 -13.33 1.36 -7.43
N ALA A 314 -13.01 1.99 -8.55
CA ALA A 314 -12.00 3.05 -8.58
C ALA A 314 -12.46 4.29 -7.80
N MET A 315 -13.75 4.65 -7.85
CA MET A 315 -14.34 5.73 -7.04
C MET A 315 -14.40 5.39 -5.54
N VAL A 316 -14.66 4.15 -5.14
CA VAL A 316 -14.61 3.75 -3.72
C VAL A 316 -13.19 3.82 -3.19
N LEU A 317 -12.20 3.39 -3.99
CA LEU A 317 -10.80 3.54 -3.67
C LEU A 317 -10.44 5.03 -3.58
N ASP A 318 -10.74 5.82 -4.61
CA ASP A 318 -10.47 7.26 -4.67
C ASP A 318 -11.23 8.02 -3.57
N GLY A 319 -12.43 7.60 -3.19
CA GLY A 319 -13.24 8.19 -2.11
C GLY A 319 -12.68 7.90 -0.72
N LEU A 320 -12.30 6.65 -0.46
CA LEU A 320 -11.66 6.25 0.79
C LEU A 320 -10.28 6.92 0.95
N LEU A 321 -9.52 6.97 -0.15
CA LEU A 321 -8.19 7.57 -0.20
C LEU A 321 -8.26 9.11 -0.16
N SER A 322 -9.31 9.74 -0.73
CA SER A 322 -9.47 11.20 -0.75
C SER A 322 -9.88 11.76 0.61
N GLN A 323 -10.73 11.06 1.37
CA GLN A 323 -11.05 11.43 2.75
C GLN A 323 -9.82 11.43 3.68
N GLN A 324 -8.77 10.70 3.30
CA GLN A 324 -7.53 10.53 4.07
C GLN A 324 -6.30 11.10 3.33
N ALA A 325 -6.51 11.93 2.30
CA ALA A 325 -5.53 12.29 1.27
C ALA A 325 -4.23 12.91 1.78
N LEU A 326 -4.30 13.74 2.83
CA LEU A 326 -3.15 14.46 3.37
C LEU A 326 -2.07 13.52 3.93
N GLU A 327 -2.44 12.29 4.31
CA GLU A 327 -1.51 11.33 4.92
C GLU A 327 -1.08 10.19 3.99
N MET A 328 -1.61 10.08 2.77
CA MET A 328 -1.43 8.88 1.93
C MET A 328 -0.44 9.09 0.77
N GLY A 329 0.02 10.32 0.53
CA GLY A 329 1.14 10.66 -0.36
C GLY A 329 1.15 9.93 -1.72
N TRP A 330 2.27 9.30 -2.04
CA TRP A 330 2.51 8.56 -3.29
C TRP A 330 1.65 7.30 -3.50
N LEU A 331 1.05 6.74 -2.44
CA LEU A 331 0.32 5.47 -2.52
C LEU A 331 -0.97 5.60 -3.32
N ARG A 332 -1.70 6.71 -3.14
CA ARG A 332 -2.91 6.99 -3.91
C ARG A 332 -2.62 6.99 -5.41
N GLU A 333 -1.53 7.63 -5.77
CA GLU A 333 -1.12 7.80 -7.15
C GLU A 333 -0.76 6.44 -7.80
N VAL A 334 -0.02 5.59 -7.09
CA VAL A 334 0.31 4.23 -7.57
C VAL A 334 -0.94 3.34 -7.65
N LEU A 335 -1.83 3.42 -6.67
CA LEU A 335 -3.06 2.64 -6.69
C LEU A 335 -3.99 3.02 -7.84
N ARG A 336 -4.04 4.30 -8.20
CA ARG A 336 -4.77 4.79 -9.38
C ARG A 336 -4.18 4.24 -10.68
N LEU A 337 -2.84 4.16 -10.78
CA LEU A 337 -2.16 3.54 -11.91
C LEU A 337 -2.38 2.03 -11.99
N CYS A 338 -2.41 1.33 -10.86
CA CYS A 338 -2.69 -0.11 -10.83
C CYS A 338 -4.15 -0.43 -11.11
N GLY A 339 -5.07 0.52 -10.90
CA GLY A 339 -6.50 0.36 -11.09
C GLY A 339 -6.96 0.08 -12.52
N MET A 340 -6.11 0.24 -13.55
CA MET A 340 -6.48 0.05 -14.97
C MET A 340 -7.08 -1.33 -15.25
N ASP A 341 -8.30 -1.38 -15.79
CA ASP A 341 -8.80 -2.60 -16.42
C ASP A 341 -8.16 -2.74 -17.80
N ARG A 342 -7.12 -3.57 -17.89
CA ARG A 342 -6.38 -3.75 -19.15
C ARG A 342 -6.99 -4.83 -20.04
N ASN A 343 -7.78 -5.74 -19.47
CA ASN A 343 -8.46 -6.81 -20.19
C ASN A 343 -9.56 -7.42 -19.32
N PRO A 344 -10.75 -7.71 -19.87
CA PRO A 344 -11.79 -8.41 -19.13
C PRO A 344 -11.30 -9.79 -18.67
N THR A 345 -11.58 -10.14 -17.41
CA THR A 345 -11.15 -11.42 -16.84
C THR A 345 -11.74 -12.59 -17.62
N ARG A 346 -10.88 -13.50 -18.12
CA ARG A 346 -11.31 -14.70 -18.87
C ARG A 346 -11.73 -15.88 -17.98
N LEU A 347 -11.82 -15.67 -16.66
CA LEU A 347 -12.16 -16.72 -15.70
C LEU A 347 -13.63 -17.13 -15.84
N SER A 348 -13.93 -18.42 -15.76
CA SER A 348 -15.32 -18.90 -15.75
C SER A 348 -16.05 -18.42 -14.48
N ARG A 349 -17.39 -18.32 -14.52
CA ARG A 349 -18.19 -17.92 -13.36
C ARG A 349 -17.94 -18.82 -12.13
N ALA A 350 -17.76 -20.12 -12.35
CA ALA A 350 -17.49 -21.07 -11.27
C ALA A 350 -16.09 -20.86 -10.65
N ASP A 351 -15.07 -20.58 -11.48
CA ASP A 351 -13.73 -20.24 -10.98
C ASP A 351 -13.77 -18.95 -10.15
N ARG A 352 -14.44 -17.90 -10.65
CA ARG A 352 -14.59 -16.62 -9.91
C ARG A 352 -15.24 -16.82 -8.55
N ALA A 353 -16.32 -17.62 -8.49
CA ALA A 353 -16.99 -17.96 -7.24
C ALA A 353 -16.03 -18.68 -6.28
N LEU A 354 -15.27 -19.68 -6.77
CA LEU A 354 -14.31 -20.43 -5.98
C LEU A 354 -13.25 -19.52 -5.35
N HIS A 355 -12.67 -18.60 -6.12
CA HIS A 355 -11.65 -17.66 -5.62
C HIS A 355 -12.20 -16.70 -4.57
N LEU A 356 -13.44 -16.21 -4.73
CA LEU A 356 -14.06 -15.33 -3.72
C LEU A 356 -14.40 -16.07 -2.42
N HIS A 357 -14.87 -17.31 -2.51
CA HIS A 357 -15.06 -18.17 -1.32
C HIS A 357 -13.73 -18.46 -0.63
N HIS A 358 -12.68 -18.75 -1.41
CA HIS A 358 -11.33 -18.96 -0.90
C HIS A 358 -10.82 -17.72 -0.15
N TRP A 359 -10.95 -16.52 -0.74
CA TRP A 359 -10.53 -15.27 -0.10
C TRP A 359 -11.15 -15.08 1.27
N ILE A 360 -12.47 -15.24 1.38
CA ILE A 360 -13.19 -15.06 2.64
C ILE A 360 -12.77 -16.10 3.68
N SER A 361 -12.60 -17.35 3.26
CA SER A 361 -12.20 -18.46 4.13
C SER A 361 -10.75 -18.29 4.63
N ASP A 362 -9.81 -18.03 3.72
CA ASP A 362 -8.41 -17.82 4.04
C ASP A 362 -8.23 -16.61 4.98
N GLN A 363 -8.86 -15.48 4.67
CA GLN A 363 -8.77 -14.29 5.52
C GLN A 363 -9.38 -14.50 6.90
N SER A 364 -10.52 -15.20 6.99
CA SER A 364 -11.08 -15.59 8.28
C SER A 364 -10.09 -16.44 9.10
N GLY A 365 -9.43 -17.41 8.46
CA GLY A 365 -8.40 -18.25 9.08
C GLY A 365 -7.14 -17.48 9.47
N TYR A 366 -6.66 -16.58 8.61
CA TYR A 366 -5.52 -15.71 8.87
C TYR A 366 -5.76 -14.83 10.11
N PHE A 367 -6.85 -14.06 10.14
CA PHE A 367 -7.14 -13.17 11.27
C PHE A 367 -7.33 -13.95 12.57
N ALA A 368 -7.95 -15.13 12.53
CA ALA A 368 -8.08 -15.99 13.70
C ALA A 368 -6.73 -16.52 14.23
N ARG A 369 -5.82 -16.92 13.34
CA ARG A 369 -4.47 -17.37 13.73
C ARG A 369 -3.63 -16.22 14.28
N THR A 370 -3.71 -15.06 13.64
CA THR A 370 -2.94 -13.86 14.00
C THR A 370 -3.42 -13.23 15.30
N GLU A 371 -4.73 -13.16 15.54
CA GLU A 371 -5.30 -12.73 16.81
C GLU A 371 -4.83 -13.62 17.97
N ARG A 372 -5.00 -14.95 17.88
CA ARG A 372 -4.51 -15.88 18.92
C ARG A 372 -3.03 -15.71 19.22
N ARG A 373 -2.22 -15.45 18.19
CA ARG A 373 -0.78 -15.21 18.34
C ARG A 373 -0.51 -13.95 19.15
N TYR A 374 -1.15 -12.83 18.81
CA TYR A 374 -0.97 -11.56 19.52
C TYR A 374 -1.56 -11.59 20.93
N ASP A 375 -2.71 -12.23 21.11
CA ASP A 375 -3.35 -12.37 22.43
C ASP A 375 -2.51 -13.23 23.38
N ARG A 376 -1.96 -14.35 22.88
CA ARG A 376 -0.99 -15.17 23.63
C ARG A 376 0.27 -14.38 23.96
N GLN A 377 0.83 -13.63 23.00
CA GLN A 377 2.00 -12.79 23.23
C GLN A 377 1.74 -11.70 24.27
N HIS A 378 0.57 -11.04 24.19
CA HIS A 378 0.16 -10.03 25.17
C HIS A 378 0.05 -10.63 26.57
N SER A 379 -0.63 -11.77 26.70
CA SER A 379 -0.82 -12.46 27.98
C SER A 379 0.50 -12.90 28.61
N ILE A 380 1.40 -13.50 27.82
CA ILE A 380 2.73 -13.91 28.28
C ILE A 380 3.55 -12.69 28.73
N LEU A 381 3.63 -11.65 27.89
CA LEU A 381 4.43 -10.46 28.22
C LEU A 381 3.85 -9.71 29.43
N ARG A 382 2.53 -9.61 29.54
CA ARG A 382 1.87 -9.01 30.72
C ARG A 382 2.18 -9.81 31.99
N GLY A 383 2.13 -11.14 31.92
CA GLY A 383 2.52 -12.01 33.03
C GLY A 383 3.97 -11.83 33.43
N MET A 384 4.89 -11.75 32.46
CA MET A 384 6.31 -11.49 32.70
C MET A 384 6.56 -10.11 33.32
N THR A 385 5.91 -9.05 32.81
CA THR A 385 6.02 -7.69 33.39
C THR A 385 5.53 -7.66 34.83
N LEU A 386 4.37 -8.25 35.12
CA LEU A 386 3.81 -8.30 36.47
C LEU A 386 4.69 -9.11 37.41
N ALA A 387 5.15 -10.30 36.98
CA ALA A 387 6.03 -11.14 37.77
C ALA A 387 7.36 -10.42 38.07
N ALA A 388 7.98 -9.76 37.09
CA ALA A 388 9.19 -8.98 37.30
C ALA A 388 8.96 -7.82 38.28
N ALA A 389 7.86 -7.08 38.16
CA ALA A 389 7.54 -5.99 39.08
C ALA A 389 7.33 -6.49 40.52
N VAL A 390 6.52 -7.54 40.70
CA VAL A 390 6.24 -8.12 42.03
C VAL A 390 7.48 -8.73 42.65
N CYS A 391 8.26 -9.53 41.90
CA CYS A 391 9.51 -10.10 42.38
C CYS A 391 10.55 -9.02 42.71
N GLY A 392 10.58 -7.91 41.97
CA GLY A 392 11.44 -6.76 42.28
C GLY A 392 11.07 -6.10 43.61
N ILE A 393 9.78 -5.89 43.87
CA ILE A 393 9.28 -5.35 45.16
C ILE A 393 9.59 -6.32 46.30
N LEU A 394 9.35 -7.61 46.10
CA LEU A 394 9.67 -8.63 47.12
C LEU A 394 11.17 -8.71 47.39
N ALA A 395 12.01 -8.63 46.35
CA ALA A 395 13.46 -8.58 46.52
C ALA A 395 13.91 -7.34 47.32
N ALA A 396 13.32 -6.17 47.06
CA ALA A 396 13.59 -4.97 47.85
C ALA A 396 13.17 -5.13 49.32
N ALA A 397 12.00 -5.74 49.59
CA ALA A 397 11.58 -6.06 50.96
C ALA A 397 12.51 -7.08 51.63
N CYS A 398 12.99 -8.08 50.89
CA CYS A 398 13.98 -9.04 51.37
C CYS A 398 15.29 -8.36 51.77
N VAL A 399 15.77 -7.37 51.01
CA VAL A 399 16.98 -6.59 51.39
C VAL A 399 16.79 -5.94 52.75
N VAL A 400 15.67 -5.24 52.97
CA VAL A 400 15.36 -4.59 54.25
C VAL A 400 15.27 -5.60 55.39
N TRP A 401 14.66 -6.75 55.15
CA TRP A 401 14.52 -7.81 56.15
C TRP A 401 15.88 -8.45 56.50
N ILE A 402 16.73 -8.68 55.51
CA ILE A 402 18.10 -9.22 55.66
C ILE A 402 18.95 -8.28 56.52
N ASP A 403 18.87 -6.97 56.28
CA ASP A 403 19.60 -5.96 57.07
C ASP A 403 19.12 -5.90 58.54
N GLN A 404 17.85 -6.23 58.82
CA GLN A 404 17.32 -6.26 60.20
C GLN A 404 17.75 -7.49 61.00
N HIS A 405 18.12 -8.59 60.33
CA HIS A 405 18.39 -9.89 60.96
C HIS A 405 19.87 -10.31 60.87
N ASP A 406 20.77 -9.41 60.48
CA ASP A 406 22.22 -9.65 60.33
C ASP A 406 22.55 -10.93 59.52
N LEU A 407 21.80 -11.13 58.43
CA LEU A 407 22.00 -12.29 57.54
C LEU A 407 23.25 -12.13 56.64
N PRO A 408 23.76 -13.24 56.07
CA PRO A 408 24.98 -13.22 55.25
C PRO A 408 24.96 -12.17 54.13
N GLU A 409 26.08 -11.47 53.97
CA GLU A 409 26.25 -10.40 52.99
C GLU A 409 26.05 -10.86 51.53
N SER A 410 26.32 -12.15 51.24
CA SER A 410 26.07 -12.73 49.93
C SER A 410 24.57 -12.72 49.56
N LEU A 411 23.69 -13.05 50.51
CA LEU A 411 22.24 -13.04 50.28
C LEU A 411 21.73 -11.62 50.05
N ARG A 412 22.25 -10.65 50.80
CA ARG A 412 21.97 -9.23 50.58
C ARG A 412 22.36 -8.80 49.18
N HIS A 413 23.57 -9.14 48.75
CA HIS A 413 24.06 -8.78 47.42
C HIS A 413 23.14 -9.33 46.31
N TYR A 414 22.78 -10.62 46.35
CA TYR A 414 21.87 -11.20 45.37
C TYR A 414 20.46 -10.59 45.38
N ALA A 415 19.90 -10.34 46.57
CA ALA A 415 18.60 -9.70 46.72
C ALA A 415 18.61 -8.26 46.19
N SER A 416 19.69 -7.51 46.40
CA SER A 416 19.87 -6.18 45.86
C SER A 416 19.97 -6.19 44.33
N ILE A 417 20.63 -7.18 43.70
CA ILE A 417 20.67 -7.31 42.23
C ILE A 417 19.25 -7.45 41.70
N ALA A 418 18.48 -8.35 42.30
CA ALA A 418 17.12 -8.64 41.91
C ALA A 418 16.22 -7.42 42.10
N ALA A 419 16.35 -6.71 43.24
CA ALA A 419 15.56 -5.53 43.57
C ALA A 419 15.73 -4.39 42.56
N ALA A 420 16.91 -4.23 41.97
CA ALA A 420 17.17 -3.19 40.98
C ALA A 420 16.92 -3.62 39.53
N SER A 421 17.30 -4.85 39.18
CA SER A 421 17.21 -5.33 37.79
C SER A 421 15.80 -5.73 37.37
N LEU A 422 14.99 -6.29 38.27
CA LEU A 422 13.65 -6.77 37.94
C LEU A 422 12.66 -5.64 37.61
N PRO A 423 12.62 -4.50 38.35
CA PRO A 423 11.80 -3.36 37.95
C PRO A 423 12.24 -2.74 36.62
N ALA A 424 13.55 -2.64 36.38
CA ALA A 424 14.08 -2.17 35.10
C ALA A 424 13.66 -3.10 33.94
N ALA A 425 13.66 -4.42 34.18
CA ALA A 425 13.17 -5.41 33.22
C ALA A 425 11.67 -5.25 32.95
N ALA A 426 10.87 -5.03 33.99
CA ALA A 426 9.43 -4.78 33.85
C ALA A 426 9.17 -3.54 32.99
N LEU A 427 9.90 -2.44 33.24
CA LEU A 427 9.77 -1.20 32.47
C LEU A 427 10.17 -1.38 30.99
N LEU A 428 11.26 -2.10 30.72
CA LEU A 428 11.69 -2.40 29.35
C LEU A 428 10.70 -3.29 28.61
N LEU A 429 10.13 -4.30 29.28
CA LEU A 429 9.08 -5.16 28.71
C LEU A 429 7.81 -4.37 28.40
N GLU A 430 7.41 -3.45 29.29
CA GLU A 430 6.25 -2.58 29.05
C GLU A 430 6.48 -1.65 27.85
N SER A 431 7.63 -0.99 27.81
CA SER A 431 8.03 -0.16 26.66
C SER A 431 8.08 -0.97 25.37
N TYR A 432 8.53 -2.23 25.40
CA TYR A 432 8.52 -3.12 24.24
C TYR A 432 7.09 -3.42 23.76
N LYS A 433 6.18 -3.76 24.67
CA LYS A 433 4.76 -4.02 24.35
C LYS A 433 4.12 -2.81 23.67
N ASP A 434 4.33 -1.62 24.21
CA ASP A 434 3.80 -0.36 23.70
C ASP A 434 4.39 -0.04 22.33
N ARG A 435 5.71 -0.19 22.19
CA ARG A 435 6.40 0.06 20.92
C ARG A 435 5.91 -0.86 19.80
N MET A 436 5.64 -2.12 20.13
CA MET A 436 5.06 -3.07 19.20
C MET A 436 3.53 -2.92 19.03
N ALA A 437 2.88 -2.15 19.91
CA ALA A 437 1.42 -2.06 20.12
C ALA A 437 0.72 -3.41 20.02
N ILE A 438 1.19 -4.37 20.82
CA ILE A 438 0.71 -5.76 20.79
C ILE A 438 -0.78 -5.83 21.13
N GLU A 439 -1.24 -5.06 22.12
CA GLU A 439 -2.65 -5.02 22.50
C GLU A 439 -3.53 -4.43 21.40
N GLU A 440 -3.09 -3.32 20.80
CA GLU A 440 -3.81 -2.66 19.72
C GLU A 440 -3.93 -3.56 18.49
N GLN A 441 -2.84 -4.29 18.16
CA GLN A 441 -2.84 -5.32 17.12
C GLN A 441 -3.82 -6.46 17.45
N ALA A 442 -3.84 -6.97 18.67
CA ALA A 442 -4.77 -8.02 19.07
C ALA A 442 -6.23 -7.59 18.88
N LYS A 443 -6.58 -6.37 19.32
CA LYS A 443 -7.93 -5.80 19.17
C LYS A 443 -8.33 -5.62 17.70
N ASN A 444 -7.43 -5.08 16.88
CA ASN A 444 -7.70 -4.88 15.45
C ASN A 444 -7.91 -6.22 14.72
N MET A 445 -7.05 -7.21 14.99
CA MET A 445 -7.19 -8.55 14.41
C MET A 445 -8.47 -9.25 14.89
N ALA A 446 -8.88 -9.05 16.15
CA ALA A 446 -10.15 -9.57 16.67
C ALA A 446 -11.38 -8.96 15.97
N ARG A 447 -11.37 -7.64 15.70
CA ARG A 447 -12.41 -6.98 14.91
C ARG A 447 -12.49 -7.57 13.50
N MET A 448 -11.37 -7.64 12.78
CA MET A 448 -11.33 -8.15 11.40
C MET A 448 -11.71 -9.63 11.32
N LYS A 449 -11.27 -10.45 12.29
CA LYS A 449 -11.74 -11.83 12.48
C LYS A 449 -13.26 -11.87 12.56
N GLY A 450 -13.89 -11.00 13.37
CA GLY A 450 -15.34 -10.93 13.52
C GLY A 450 -16.05 -10.58 12.21
N VAL A 451 -15.53 -9.61 11.45
CA VAL A 451 -16.06 -9.21 10.13
C VAL A 451 -16.03 -10.38 9.14
N PHE A 452 -14.86 -10.97 8.93
CA PHE A 452 -14.70 -12.07 7.97
C PHE A 452 -15.40 -13.36 8.41
N HIS A 453 -15.46 -13.66 9.71
CA HIS A 453 -16.18 -14.82 10.23
C HIS A 453 -17.68 -14.72 9.98
N ARG A 454 -18.31 -13.56 10.23
CA ARG A 454 -19.74 -13.34 9.92
C ARG A 454 -20.01 -13.46 8.43
N SER A 455 -19.13 -12.92 7.59
CA SER A 455 -19.27 -13.04 6.13
C SER A 455 -19.14 -14.49 5.66
N ARG A 456 -18.18 -15.25 6.19
CA ARG A 456 -18.06 -16.69 5.94
C ARG A 456 -19.30 -17.46 6.41
N ASP A 457 -19.84 -17.12 7.57
CA ASP A 457 -21.04 -17.76 8.10
C ASP A 457 -22.27 -17.52 7.21
N ARG A 458 -22.40 -16.33 6.61
CA ARG A 458 -23.46 -16.02 5.62
C ARG A 458 -23.34 -16.84 4.34
N LEU A 459 -22.15 -17.33 4.03
CA LEU A 459 -21.91 -18.18 2.85
C LEU A 459 -22.01 -19.69 3.18
N LYS A 460 -22.23 -20.07 4.45
CA LYS A 460 -22.45 -21.47 4.81
C LYS A 460 -23.68 -22.03 4.10
N GLY A 461 -23.51 -23.17 3.46
CA GLY A 461 -24.57 -23.84 2.70
C GLY A 461 -24.68 -23.38 1.24
N MET A 462 -23.97 -22.32 0.82
CA MET A 462 -23.78 -22.03 -0.60
C MET A 462 -22.70 -22.95 -1.17
N SER A 463 -22.95 -23.53 -2.34
CA SER A 463 -21.90 -24.24 -3.08
C SER A 463 -20.81 -23.26 -3.50
N THR A 464 -19.55 -23.70 -3.50
CA THR A 464 -18.39 -22.87 -3.90
C THR A 464 -18.44 -22.42 -5.35
N SER A 465 -19.27 -23.06 -6.18
CA SER A 465 -19.54 -22.65 -7.56
C SER A 465 -20.55 -21.50 -7.66
N HIS A 466 -21.27 -21.18 -6.57
CA HIS A 466 -22.24 -20.09 -6.52
C HIS A 466 -21.56 -18.80 -6.05
N MET A 467 -21.77 -17.72 -6.81
CA MET A 467 -21.20 -16.42 -6.52
C MET A 467 -21.70 -15.87 -5.17
N PRO A 468 -20.80 -15.37 -4.30
CA PRO A 468 -21.17 -14.61 -3.13
C PRO A 468 -21.96 -13.34 -3.49
N PRO A 469 -22.82 -12.82 -2.60
CA PRO A 469 -23.52 -11.56 -2.84
C PRO A 469 -22.56 -10.39 -3.10
N LEU A 470 -22.80 -9.63 -4.17
CA LEU A 470 -21.91 -8.53 -4.61
C LEU A 470 -21.71 -7.48 -3.52
N GLY A 471 -22.78 -7.08 -2.83
CA GLY A 471 -22.71 -6.14 -1.71
C GLY A 471 -21.87 -6.65 -0.53
N LEU A 472 -21.76 -7.96 -0.33
CA LEU A 472 -20.92 -8.55 0.72
C LEU A 472 -19.44 -8.41 0.38
N ILE A 473 -19.05 -8.75 -0.86
CA ILE A 473 -17.66 -8.66 -1.34
C ILE A 473 -17.18 -7.21 -1.35
N ARG A 474 -18.04 -6.28 -1.80
CA ARG A 474 -17.74 -4.85 -1.78
C ARG A 474 -17.54 -4.33 -0.36
N ALA A 475 -18.46 -4.64 0.56
CA ALA A 475 -18.34 -4.23 1.96
C ALA A 475 -17.09 -4.81 2.65
N LEU A 476 -16.75 -6.07 2.36
CA LEU A 476 -15.52 -6.69 2.88
C LEU A 476 -14.25 -5.98 2.39
N GLY A 477 -14.19 -5.66 1.09
CA GLY A 477 -13.05 -4.93 0.52
C GLY A 477 -12.92 -3.52 1.14
N GLN A 478 -14.04 -2.82 1.32
CA GLN A 478 -14.07 -1.50 1.98
C GLN A 478 -13.56 -1.59 3.43
N GLU A 479 -14.03 -2.56 4.21
CA GLU A 479 -13.58 -2.75 5.60
C GLU A 479 -12.10 -3.11 5.69
N ALA A 480 -11.59 -3.95 4.77
CA ALA A 480 -10.18 -4.32 4.74
C ALA A 480 -9.27 -3.13 4.41
N LEU A 481 -9.63 -2.35 3.40
CA LEU A 481 -8.94 -1.11 3.02
C LEU A 481 -8.98 -0.07 4.14
N ALA A 482 -10.15 0.14 4.75
CA ALA A 482 -10.33 1.08 5.84
C ALA A 482 -9.52 0.69 7.08
N GLU A 483 -9.41 -0.60 7.41
CA GLU A 483 -8.53 -1.07 8.49
C GLU A 483 -7.08 -0.73 8.21
N SER A 484 -6.59 -1.05 7.00
CA SER A 484 -5.19 -0.86 6.66
C SER A 484 -4.82 0.62 6.58
N ALA A 485 -5.70 1.47 6.04
CA ALA A 485 -5.50 2.91 5.97
C ALA A 485 -5.54 3.57 7.36
N ASN A 486 -6.52 3.23 8.20
CA ASN A 486 -6.58 3.72 9.59
C ASN A 486 -5.35 3.31 10.40
N TRP A 487 -4.84 2.09 10.17
CA TRP A 487 -3.64 1.61 10.84
C TRP A 487 -2.38 2.40 10.44
N LEU A 488 -2.29 2.79 9.17
CA LEU A 488 -1.20 3.65 8.67
C LEU A 488 -1.24 5.02 9.35
N ILE A 489 -2.40 5.69 9.34
CA ILE A 489 -2.59 7.05 9.89
C ILE A 489 -2.27 7.09 11.39
N LEU A 490 -2.83 6.15 12.15
CA LEU A 490 -2.59 6.02 13.58
C LEU A 490 -1.10 5.85 13.92
N ARG A 491 -0.33 5.24 13.03
CA ARG A 491 1.12 5.03 13.23
C ARG A 491 1.97 6.19 12.74
N ARG A 492 1.55 6.89 11.69
CA ARG A 492 2.20 8.14 11.25
C ARG A 492 2.02 9.27 12.26
N SER A 493 0.83 9.36 12.88
CA SER A 493 0.52 10.37 13.91
C SER A 493 1.20 10.14 15.27
N LYS A 494 1.76 8.96 15.52
CA LYS A 494 2.62 8.65 16.68
C LYS A 494 4.09 8.60 16.25
N PRO A 495 4.75 9.74 15.90
CA PRO A 495 6.16 9.73 15.54
C PRO A 495 6.98 9.21 16.72
N THR A 496 8.11 8.58 16.39
CA THR A 496 8.95 7.84 17.32
C THR A 496 9.66 8.76 18.32
N VAL A 497 8.93 9.18 19.36
CA VAL A 497 9.51 9.85 20.54
C VAL A 497 10.04 8.75 21.46
N LEU A 498 11.32 8.84 21.83
CA LEU A 498 11.85 8.01 22.92
C LEU A 498 11.14 8.44 24.21
N PRO A 499 10.81 7.51 25.13
CA PRO A 499 10.62 7.94 26.51
C PRO A 499 11.94 8.60 26.94
N THR A 500 11.90 9.91 27.08
CA THR A 500 12.96 10.74 27.67
C THR A 500 13.10 10.44 29.14
#